data_AF-A0A0A0JZH1-F1
#
_entry.id   AF-A0A0A0JZH1-F1
#
_cell.length_a   1.000
_cell.length_b   1.000
_cell.length_c   1.000
_cell.angle_alpha   90.00
_cell.angle_beta   90.00
_cell.angle_gamma   90.00
#
_symmetry.space_group_name_H-M   'P 1'
#
loop_
_entity.id
_entity.type
_entity.pdbx_description
1 polymer ?
#
loop_
_entity_poly.entity_id
_entity_poly.type
_entity_poly.pdbx_seq_one_letter_code
_entity_poly.pdbx_strand_id
1 'polypeptide(L)'
;MFSLEMSRTEITMRILSAEATIQLQDLRKGLKGQEQWNKLARVMGKISDAPLFIDDSPNMSLMEIRAKCRRLKQQHNLKMVIIDYLQLMSSGKKVESRQQEVAEFSRALKLLAKELEVPVIAISQLNRGPEQRTDKRPQMSDLRESGCLPAETRILRADTGAETSIGEIARSGEKDLTVWALDDGLRYTKRTMTHAFSTGVAPVFRLTLASGKTVRATENHPFHTYEGWKPLASLRSGDRVAVPRHVPSPLLVSDWQDSEVVMLAHLIGDGSFVKRQPIRYASIYEANLEAVTKAALAFGISAVRDEYAVARCTNLRLPAPFRLARGKRNPIAEWLDGMGLFGARSHEKFVPADVFTLPKEQIALFLRHLWATDGSVTVLKNGRGGRVYYASTSRRLVDDVSRLLLRFGIQTRVRVTKKPGYRDGYTLDISGVDSQRRFLREIGVHGARAVAAERLLQIVLELTGNTNVDTVPKQVWDDVRDSMSEKAMTSRAFQQALGTQYCGSALYASNPSRQRLAKVAEVLDDASLELMAVNDVFWDSVVAIEPDGVEEVYDATVLDCHNFIANGISVHNSIEQDADLVILLHRDRSDPERDGEADVIVAKHRNGPTADLVLAFQGHYSRFSNMAKDGGF
;
A
#
# COMPACT_ATOMS: atom_id res chain seq x y z
N MET A 1 37.01 -3.37 -1.27
CA MET A 1 35.99 -4.18 -1.94
C MET A 1 35.69 -5.36 -1.04
N PHE A 2 34.42 -5.54 -0.69
CA PHE A 2 33.92 -6.73 -0.02
C PHE A 2 33.26 -7.61 -1.08
N SER A 3 33.82 -8.78 -1.34
CA SER A 3 33.22 -9.75 -2.25
C SER A 3 32.68 -10.92 -1.45
N LEU A 4 31.39 -11.14 -1.60
CA LEU A 4 30.61 -12.16 -0.91
C LEU A 4 30.34 -13.36 -1.82
N GLU A 5 30.50 -13.19 -3.14
CA GLU A 5 30.32 -14.26 -4.13
C GLU A 5 31.66 -14.80 -4.67
N MET A 6 32.63 -13.92 -4.95
CA MET A 6 33.87 -14.29 -5.64
C MET A 6 35.09 -14.24 -4.71
N SER A 7 36.06 -15.11 -4.99
CA SER A 7 37.33 -15.10 -4.26
C SER A 7 38.22 -13.92 -4.67
N ARG A 8 39.13 -13.52 -3.77
CA ARG A 8 40.16 -12.50 -4.04
C ARG A 8 40.96 -12.84 -5.30
N THR A 9 41.33 -14.10 -5.47
CA THR A 9 42.11 -14.57 -6.62
C THR A 9 41.36 -14.35 -7.94
N GLU A 10 40.06 -14.65 -7.98
CA GLU A 10 39.26 -14.45 -9.19
C GLU A 10 39.09 -12.97 -9.56
N ILE A 11 38.89 -12.12 -8.56
CA ILE A 11 38.80 -10.67 -8.75
C ILE A 11 40.13 -10.12 -9.27
N THR A 12 41.24 -10.48 -8.63
CA THR A 12 42.57 -10.06 -9.06
C THR A 12 42.86 -10.51 -10.50
N MET A 13 42.48 -11.73 -10.87
CA MET A 13 42.62 -12.23 -12.25
C MET A 13 41.82 -11.40 -13.26
N ARG A 14 40.60 -10.97 -12.91
CA ARG A 14 39.79 -10.11 -13.79
C ARG A 14 40.38 -8.72 -13.93
N ILE A 15 40.89 -8.12 -12.85
CA ILE A 15 41.57 -6.82 -12.90
C ILE A 15 42.82 -6.92 -13.77
N LEU A 16 43.63 -7.98 -13.60
CA LEU A 16 44.81 -8.23 -14.42
C LEU A 16 44.46 -8.39 -15.90
N SER A 17 43.38 -9.13 -16.21
CA SER A 17 42.89 -9.30 -17.58
C SER A 17 42.51 -7.96 -18.23
N ALA A 18 41.78 -7.13 -17.49
CA ALA A 18 41.31 -5.83 -17.95
C ALA A 18 42.45 -4.80 -18.16
N GLU A 19 43.38 -4.74 -17.20
CA GLU A 19 44.48 -3.77 -17.19
C GLU A 19 45.64 -4.18 -18.12
N ALA A 20 45.99 -5.47 -18.16
CA ALA A 20 47.06 -5.97 -19.02
C ALA A 20 46.60 -6.20 -20.47
N THR A 21 45.29 -6.10 -20.75
CA THR A 21 44.67 -6.44 -22.04
C THR A 21 45.07 -7.86 -22.49
N ILE A 22 45.04 -8.80 -21.55
CA ILE A 22 45.31 -10.22 -21.78
C ILE A 22 44.00 -10.97 -21.57
N GLN A 23 43.65 -11.87 -22.50
CA GLN A 23 42.40 -12.62 -22.39
C GLN A 23 42.34 -13.41 -21.09
N LEU A 24 41.20 -13.37 -20.42
CA LEU A 24 41.03 -14.05 -19.12
C LEU A 24 41.29 -15.57 -19.21
N GLN A 25 41.00 -16.17 -20.37
CA GLN A 25 41.29 -17.58 -20.61
C GLN A 25 42.79 -17.88 -20.68
N ASP A 26 43.58 -16.99 -21.29
CA ASP A 26 45.03 -17.14 -21.37
C ASP A 26 45.67 -17.02 -19.97
N LEU A 27 45.16 -16.13 -19.12
CA LEU A 27 45.59 -16.04 -17.72
C LEU A 27 45.29 -17.31 -16.91
N ARG A 28 44.21 -18.03 -17.25
CA ARG A 28 43.83 -19.30 -16.59
C ARG A 28 44.56 -20.53 -17.15
N LYS A 29 44.78 -20.57 -18.47
CA LYS A 29 45.35 -21.73 -19.19
C LYS A 29 46.87 -21.64 -19.38
N GLY A 30 47.46 -20.47 -19.19
CA GLY A 30 48.88 -20.19 -19.41
C GLY A 30 49.10 -19.16 -20.51
N LEU A 31 50.01 -18.22 -20.26
CA LEU A 31 50.34 -17.14 -21.18
C LEU A 31 51.08 -17.65 -22.42
N LYS A 32 50.78 -17.05 -23.57
CA LYS A 32 51.34 -17.39 -24.88
C LYS A 32 52.46 -16.40 -25.22
N GLY A 33 53.68 -16.76 -24.85
CA GLY A 33 54.90 -16.05 -25.25
C GLY A 33 55.34 -14.91 -24.31
N GLN A 34 56.55 -14.40 -24.56
CA GLN A 34 57.25 -13.45 -23.68
C GLN A 34 56.56 -12.09 -23.57
N GLU A 35 55.85 -11.65 -24.61
CA GLU A 35 55.18 -10.35 -24.63
C GLU A 35 54.05 -10.26 -23.59
N GLN A 36 53.24 -11.32 -23.46
CA GLN A 36 52.17 -11.39 -22.46
C GLN A 36 52.74 -11.41 -21.04
N TRP A 37 53.85 -12.13 -20.82
CA TRP A 37 54.57 -12.11 -19.54
C TRP A 37 55.06 -10.72 -19.18
N ASN A 38 55.64 -10.00 -20.14
CA ASN A 38 56.11 -8.62 -19.93
C ASN A 38 54.94 -7.67 -19.62
N LYS A 39 53.81 -7.79 -20.32
CA LYS A 39 52.59 -7.02 -20.04
C LYS A 39 52.05 -7.31 -18.63
N LEU A 40 51.95 -8.58 -18.26
CA LEU A 40 51.47 -8.99 -16.95
C LEU A 40 52.38 -8.49 -15.82
N ALA A 41 53.70 -8.66 -15.94
CA ALA A 41 54.67 -8.24 -14.94
C ALA A 41 54.59 -6.71 -14.68
N ARG A 42 54.42 -5.92 -15.74
CA ARG A 42 54.26 -4.46 -15.64
C ARG A 42 53.00 -4.05 -14.88
N VAL A 43 51.90 -4.78 -15.06
CA VAL A 43 50.61 -4.48 -14.41
C VAL A 43 50.57 -5.04 -12.98
N MET A 44 51.16 -6.20 -12.73
CA MET A 44 51.20 -6.81 -11.39
C MET A 44 51.83 -5.88 -10.35
N GLY A 45 52.97 -5.24 -10.68
CA GLY A 45 53.60 -4.27 -9.76
C GLY A 45 52.64 -3.11 -9.42
N LYS A 46 52.00 -2.53 -10.44
CA LYS A 46 51.04 -1.43 -10.24
C LYS A 46 49.84 -1.82 -9.38
N ILE A 47 49.30 -3.03 -9.58
CA ILE A 47 48.15 -3.51 -8.79
C ILE A 47 48.57 -3.83 -7.35
N SER A 48 49.75 -4.41 -7.15
CA SER A 48 50.28 -4.72 -5.82
C SER A 48 50.50 -3.46 -4.99
N ASP A 49 50.97 -2.37 -5.61
CA ASP A 49 51.23 -1.11 -4.95
C ASP A 49 49.96 -0.23 -4.81
N ALA A 50 48.88 -0.60 -5.48
CA ALA A 50 47.63 0.14 -5.39
C ALA A 50 47.00 -0.03 -3.99
N PRO A 51 46.41 1.03 -3.40
CA PRO A 51 45.71 0.96 -2.12
C PRO A 51 44.33 0.26 -2.26
N LEU A 52 44.33 -0.96 -2.80
CA LEU A 52 43.17 -1.79 -3.07
C LEU A 52 43.10 -2.93 -2.06
N PHE A 53 42.11 -2.85 -1.17
CA PHE A 53 41.82 -3.90 -0.20
C PHE A 53 40.66 -4.76 -0.69
N ILE A 54 40.87 -6.07 -0.80
CA ILE A 54 39.84 -7.06 -1.16
C ILE A 54 39.66 -7.99 0.03
N ASP A 55 38.41 -8.11 0.48
CA ASP A 55 38.00 -9.02 1.55
C ASP A 55 36.94 -9.97 1.00
N ASP A 56 37.27 -11.25 0.96
CA ASP A 56 36.45 -12.36 0.47
C ASP A 56 36.01 -13.31 1.60
N SER A 57 35.98 -12.82 2.85
CA SER A 57 35.52 -13.64 3.97
C SER A 57 34.03 -14.02 3.79
N PRO A 58 33.66 -15.31 3.98
CA PRO A 58 32.29 -15.76 3.79
C PRO A 58 31.35 -15.22 4.89
N ASN A 59 30.06 -15.08 4.57
CA ASN A 59 28.97 -14.75 5.51
C ASN A 59 29.19 -13.46 6.34
N MET A 60 29.85 -12.46 5.77
CA MET A 60 30.19 -11.24 6.50
C MET A 60 28.93 -10.44 6.86
N SER A 61 28.83 -10.05 8.13
CA SER A 61 27.73 -9.20 8.58
C SER A 61 27.97 -7.73 8.25
N LEU A 62 26.89 -6.96 8.15
CA LEU A 62 26.98 -5.51 7.97
C LEU A 62 27.79 -4.82 9.09
N MET A 63 27.71 -5.31 10.33
CA MET A 63 28.46 -4.74 11.45
C MET A 63 29.97 -4.94 11.29
N GLU A 64 30.38 -6.11 10.81
CA GLU A 64 31.78 -6.42 10.49
C GLU A 64 32.29 -5.56 9.34
N ILE A 65 31.50 -5.40 8.28
CA ILE A 65 31.83 -4.51 7.15
C ILE A 65 32.05 -3.08 7.66
N ARG A 66 31.13 -2.55 8.49
CA ARG A 66 31.27 -1.21 9.09
C ARG A 66 32.55 -1.08 9.92
N ALA A 67 32.84 -2.06 10.79
CA ALA A 67 34.04 -2.06 11.62
C ALA A 67 35.32 -2.06 10.77
N LYS A 68 35.38 -2.89 9.74
CA LYS A 68 36.51 -2.95 8.79
C LYS A 68 36.66 -1.63 8.02
N CYS A 69 35.58 -1.05 7.53
CA CYS A 69 35.61 0.26 6.85
C CYS A 69 36.12 1.38 7.76
N ARG A 70 35.67 1.45 9.02
CA ARG A 70 36.17 2.44 10.00
C ARG A 70 37.67 2.30 10.23
N ARG A 71 38.15 1.08 10.43
CA ARG A 71 39.57 0.78 10.60
C ARG A 71 40.39 1.22 9.38
N LEU A 72 39.93 0.88 8.17
CA LEU A 72 40.58 1.30 6.92
C LEU A 72 40.53 2.82 6.71
N LYS A 73 39.44 3.50 7.12
CA LYS A 73 39.36 4.96 7.07
C LYS A 73 40.41 5.61 7.97
N GLN A 74 40.60 5.10 9.19
CA GLN A 74 41.60 5.62 10.13
C GLN A 74 43.04 5.33 9.69
N GLN A 75 43.33 4.10 9.24
CA GLN A 75 44.70 3.68 8.92
C GLN A 75 45.17 4.11 7.53
N HIS A 76 44.26 4.13 6.56
CA HIS A 76 44.60 4.29 5.14
C HIS A 76 43.76 5.36 4.42
N ASN A 77 42.97 6.16 5.14
CA ASN A 77 42.12 7.22 4.57
C ASN A 77 41.23 6.71 3.42
N LEU A 78 40.50 5.62 3.68
CA LEU A 78 39.53 4.99 2.76
C LEU A 78 38.74 6.03 1.94
N LYS A 79 38.68 5.79 0.63
CA LYS A 79 38.06 6.70 -0.36
C LYS A 79 36.80 6.16 -1.04
N MET A 80 36.60 4.85 -1.07
CA MET A 80 35.44 4.21 -1.70
C MET A 80 35.22 2.83 -1.11
N VAL A 81 33.95 2.42 -1.03
CA VAL A 81 33.55 1.06 -0.65
C VAL A 81 32.77 0.44 -1.79
N ILE A 82 33.06 -0.81 -2.11
CA ILE A 82 32.32 -1.64 -3.08
C ILE A 82 31.90 -2.90 -2.36
N ILE A 83 30.63 -3.28 -2.49
CA ILE A 83 30.02 -4.48 -1.91
C ILE A 83 29.39 -5.31 -3.03
N ASP A 84 29.85 -6.55 -3.16
CA ASP A 84 29.49 -7.48 -4.22
C ASP A 84 28.98 -8.81 -3.62
N TYR A 85 27.69 -9.08 -3.52
CA TYR A 85 26.52 -8.22 -3.81
C TYR A 85 25.55 -8.23 -2.62
N LEU A 86 24.67 -7.23 -2.55
CA LEU A 86 23.79 -6.95 -1.39
C LEU A 86 23.04 -8.20 -0.89
N GLN A 87 22.52 -9.00 -1.80
CA GLN A 87 21.70 -10.17 -1.49
C GLN A 87 22.50 -11.37 -1.00
N LEU A 88 23.80 -11.25 -0.70
CA LEU A 88 24.57 -12.25 0.06
C LEU A 88 24.92 -11.78 1.48
N MET A 89 24.61 -10.54 1.83
CA MET A 89 24.81 -10.03 3.19
C MET A 89 23.86 -10.72 4.17
N SER A 90 24.27 -10.84 5.43
CA SER A 90 23.39 -11.25 6.53
C SER A 90 23.45 -10.24 7.66
N SER A 91 22.30 -10.00 8.28
CA SER A 91 22.15 -9.15 9.46
C SER A 91 22.61 -9.86 10.74
N GLY A 92 22.85 -11.18 10.70
CA GLY A 92 23.13 -12.01 11.87
C GLY A 92 21.94 -12.15 12.84
N LYS A 93 20.80 -11.53 12.53
CA LYS A 93 19.54 -11.64 13.26
C LYS A 93 18.56 -12.51 12.46
N LYS A 94 17.60 -13.12 13.15
CA LYS A 94 16.42 -13.69 12.49
C LYS A 94 15.59 -12.50 12.00
N VAL A 95 15.67 -12.20 10.71
CA VAL A 95 14.82 -11.19 10.05
C VAL A 95 13.69 -11.92 9.33
N GLU A 96 12.49 -11.36 9.41
CA GLU A 96 11.26 -11.99 8.95
C GLU A 96 11.16 -12.10 7.42
N SER A 97 11.83 -11.20 6.69
CA SER A 97 11.84 -11.18 5.23
C SER A 97 13.19 -10.70 4.69
N ARG A 98 13.69 -11.37 3.65
CA ARG A 98 14.93 -10.98 2.95
C ARG A 98 14.84 -9.56 2.38
N GLN A 99 13.64 -9.10 2.05
CA GLN A 99 13.37 -7.76 1.55
C GLN A 99 13.64 -6.68 2.60
N GLN A 100 13.14 -6.90 3.81
CA GLN A 100 13.37 -6.03 4.95
C GLN A 100 14.85 -5.99 5.29
N GLU A 101 15.52 -7.14 5.26
CA GLU A 101 16.95 -7.24 5.48
C GLU A 101 17.75 -6.44 4.42
N VAL A 102 17.36 -6.50 3.14
CA VAL A 102 17.97 -5.70 2.07
C VAL A 102 17.65 -4.20 2.20
N ALA A 103 16.44 -3.83 2.61
CA ALA A 103 16.07 -2.44 2.89
C ALA A 103 16.92 -1.87 4.04
N GLU A 104 17.04 -2.61 5.13
CA GLU A 104 17.91 -2.28 6.26
C GLU A 104 19.38 -2.15 5.82
N PHE A 105 19.87 -3.04 4.97
CA PHE A 105 21.21 -2.93 4.40
C PHE A 105 21.37 -1.66 3.57
N SER A 106 20.44 -1.37 2.67
CA SER A 106 20.47 -0.16 1.83
C SER A 106 20.59 1.10 2.69
N ARG A 107 19.74 1.21 3.73
CA ARG A 107 19.77 2.31 4.68
C ARG A 107 21.06 2.38 5.48
N ALA A 108 21.53 1.26 6.02
CA ALA A 108 22.74 1.23 6.81
C ALA A 108 23.99 1.54 5.99
N LEU A 109 24.02 1.15 4.72
CA LEU A 109 25.08 1.52 3.79
C LEU A 109 25.04 3.01 3.46
N LYS A 110 23.85 3.61 3.32
CA LYS A 110 23.71 5.06 3.19
C LYS A 110 24.24 5.80 4.43
N LEU A 111 23.93 5.30 5.63
CA LEU A 111 24.47 5.84 6.88
C LEU A 111 25.99 5.68 6.96
N LEU A 112 26.52 4.52 6.55
CA LEU A 112 27.97 4.28 6.48
C LEU A 112 28.66 5.24 5.51
N ALA A 113 28.07 5.48 4.34
CA ALA A 113 28.58 6.42 3.35
C ALA A 113 28.67 7.84 3.92
N LYS A 114 27.62 8.27 4.63
CA LYS A 114 27.57 9.57 5.31
C LYS A 114 28.58 9.67 6.45
N GLU A 115 28.69 8.62 7.26
CA GLU A 115 29.58 8.55 8.42
C GLU A 115 31.06 8.64 8.02
N LEU A 116 31.44 7.93 6.95
CA LEU A 116 32.84 7.88 6.48
C LEU A 116 33.17 8.95 5.43
N GLU A 117 32.16 9.68 4.96
CA GLU A 117 32.27 10.64 3.85
C GLU A 117 32.92 10.01 2.61
N VAL A 118 32.42 8.84 2.20
CA VAL A 118 32.91 8.13 1.01
C VAL A 118 31.74 7.57 0.19
N PRO A 119 31.87 7.48 -1.15
CA PRO A 119 30.94 6.72 -1.97
C PRO A 119 30.94 5.24 -1.58
N VAL A 120 29.73 4.69 -1.49
CA VAL A 120 29.48 3.25 -1.29
C VAL A 120 28.72 2.75 -2.52
N ILE A 121 29.31 1.79 -3.24
CA ILE A 121 28.69 1.12 -4.38
C ILE A 121 28.26 -0.27 -3.92
N ALA A 122 26.98 -0.57 -4.09
CA ALA A 122 26.40 -1.85 -3.71
C ALA A 122 25.82 -2.52 -4.96
N ILE A 123 26.36 -3.69 -5.32
CA ILE A 123 25.89 -4.46 -6.46
C ILE A 123 24.61 -5.19 -6.05
N SER A 124 23.62 -5.23 -6.93
CA SER A 124 22.35 -5.90 -6.71
C SER A 124 21.99 -6.73 -7.94
N GLN A 125 21.58 -7.98 -7.72
CA GLN A 125 21.03 -8.81 -8.79
C GLN A 125 19.56 -8.47 -9.05
N LEU A 126 19.17 -8.38 -10.33
CA LEU A 126 17.78 -8.15 -10.74
C LEU A 126 16.97 -9.45 -10.73
N ASN A 127 15.65 -9.32 -10.71
CA ASN A 127 14.75 -10.41 -11.06
C ASN A 127 14.94 -10.85 -12.52
N ARG A 128 14.57 -12.09 -12.84
CA ARG A 128 14.58 -12.61 -14.23
C ARG A 128 13.41 -12.10 -15.08
N GLY A 129 12.58 -11.21 -14.55
CA GLY A 129 11.45 -10.58 -15.25
C GLY A 129 11.79 -9.98 -16.62
N PRO A 130 12.90 -9.23 -16.78
CA PRO A 130 13.31 -8.68 -18.07
C PRO A 130 13.50 -9.76 -19.13
N GLU A 131 14.00 -10.95 -18.77
CA GLU A 131 14.30 -12.02 -19.72
C GLU A 131 13.05 -12.58 -20.42
N GLN A 132 11.87 -12.39 -19.79
CA GLN A 132 10.58 -12.85 -20.31
C GLN A 132 9.85 -11.79 -21.14
N ARG A 133 10.27 -10.52 -21.08
CA ARG A 133 9.67 -9.43 -21.87
C ARG A 133 10.21 -9.43 -23.31
N THR A 134 9.40 -8.92 -24.23
CA THR A 134 9.84 -8.66 -25.62
C THR A 134 10.99 -7.66 -25.63
N ASP A 135 10.85 -6.58 -24.86
CA ASP A 135 11.92 -5.65 -24.55
C ASP A 135 12.63 -6.12 -23.26
N LYS A 136 13.82 -6.72 -23.44
CA LYS A 136 14.62 -7.30 -22.35
C LYS A 136 15.39 -6.26 -21.54
N ARG A 137 15.18 -4.96 -21.83
CA ARG A 137 15.77 -3.85 -21.10
C ARG A 137 15.30 -3.87 -19.64
N PRO A 138 16.22 -3.78 -18.65
CA PRO A 138 15.87 -3.74 -17.23
C PRO A 138 15.28 -2.38 -16.85
N GLN A 139 14.40 -2.40 -15.87
CA GLN A 139 13.68 -1.26 -15.30
C GLN A 139 13.81 -1.29 -13.77
N MET A 140 13.40 -0.20 -13.11
CA MET A 140 13.43 -0.12 -11.64
C MET A 140 12.58 -1.20 -10.98
N SER A 141 11.43 -1.53 -11.60
CA SER A 141 10.55 -2.62 -11.18
C SER A 141 11.21 -4.01 -11.20
N ASP A 142 12.33 -4.19 -11.89
CA ASP A 142 13.07 -5.44 -11.94
C ASP A 142 14.07 -5.59 -10.78
N LEU A 143 14.28 -4.54 -9.97
CA LEU A 143 15.00 -4.68 -8.71
C LEU A 143 14.25 -5.69 -7.86
N ARG A 144 14.93 -6.78 -7.47
CA ARG A 144 14.28 -7.98 -6.93
C ARG A 144 13.29 -7.69 -5.80
N GLU A 145 13.57 -6.67 -5.01
CA GLU A 145 12.81 -6.30 -3.82
C GLU A 145 12.00 -4.99 -3.95
N SER A 146 11.79 -4.45 -5.16
CA SER A 146 11.02 -3.21 -5.39
C SER A 146 9.56 -3.50 -5.77
N GLY A 147 8.66 -3.40 -4.78
CA GLY A 147 7.22 -3.60 -4.92
C GLY A 147 6.47 -2.38 -5.44
N CYS A 148 5.72 -2.52 -6.54
CA CYS A 148 5.05 -1.38 -7.18
C CYS A 148 3.51 -1.54 -7.21
N LEU A 149 2.82 -0.40 -7.32
CA LEU A 149 1.36 -0.27 -7.33
C LEU A 149 0.88 0.37 -8.65
N PRO A 150 -0.22 -0.07 -9.25
CA PRO A 150 -0.75 0.55 -10.46
C PRO A 150 -1.39 1.93 -10.17
N ALA A 151 -1.52 2.74 -11.23
CA ALA A 151 -1.85 4.16 -11.16
C ALA A 151 -3.12 4.50 -10.37
N GLU A 152 -4.13 3.64 -10.41
CA GLU A 152 -5.43 3.82 -9.75
C GLU A 152 -5.39 3.56 -8.24
N THR A 153 -4.28 3.03 -7.71
CA THR A 153 -4.14 2.76 -6.28
C THR A 153 -4.26 4.04 -5.49
N ARG A 154 -5.22 4.09 -4.56
CA ARG A 154 -5.65 5.28 -3.85
C ARG A 154 -5.04 5.32 -2.45
N ILE A 155 -4.21 6.32 -2.19
CA ILE A 155 -3.47 6.52 -0.94
C ILE A 155 -4.31 7.37 0.02
N LEU A 156 -4.42 6.92 1.28
CA LEU A 156 -5.17 7.64 2.31
C LEU A 156 -4.36 8.83 2.84
N ARG A 157 -4.85 10.04 2.55
CA ARG A 157 -4.23 11.27 3.03
C ARG A 157 -4.65 11.58 4.47
N ALA A 158 -3.69 11.97 5.29
CA ALA A 158 -3.94 12.39 6.67
C ALA A 158 -4.37 13.85 6.78
N ASP A 159 -4.07 14.67 5.78
CA ASP A 159 -4.49 16.07 5.73
C ASP A 159 -6.00 16.21 5.57
N THR A 160 -6.60 15.49 4.62
CA THR A 160 -7.99 15.64 4.16
C THR A 160 -8.86 14.45 4.52
N GLY A 161 -8.27 13.28 4.81
CA GLY A 161 -9.01 12.04 5.07
C GLY A 161 -9.60 11.40 3.81
N ALA A 162 -9.47 12.07 2.66
CA ALA A 162 -9.78 11.53 1.35
C ALA A 162 -8.65 10.60 0.88
N GLU A 163 -8.88 9.92 -0.24
CA GLU A 163 -7.81 9.24 -0.95
C GLU A 163 -7.52 9.91 -2.29
N THR A 164 -6.24 9.89 -2.69
CA THR A 164 -5.78 10.34 -4.00
C THR A 164 -5.03 9.20 -4.68
N SER A 165 -5.22 9.03 -5.98
CA SER A 165 -4.51 7.96 -6.70
C SER A 165 -3.02 8.25 -6.83
N ILE A 166 -2.19 7.22 -6.75
CA ILE A 166 -0.73 7.33 -6.87
C ILE A 166 -0.33 7.90 -8.25
N GLY A 167 -1.09 7.56 -9.30
CA GLY A 167 -0.89 8.10 -10.65
C GLY A 167 -1.25 9.59 -10.76
N GLU A 168 -2.28 10.08 -10.05
CA GLU A 168 -2.59 11.51 -9.97
C GLU A 168 -1.51 12.29 -9.23
N ILE A 169 -0.97 11.73 -8.14
CA ILE A 169 0.13 12.33 -7.38
C ILE A 169 1.37 12.43 -8.28
N ALA A 170 1.74 11.34 -8.95
CA ALA A 170 2.90 11.31 -9.84
C ALA A 170 2.75 12.31 -11.01
N ARG A 171 1.55 12.40 -11.62
CA ARG A 171 1.29 13.30 -12.75
C ARG A 171 1.23 14.78 -12.35
N SER A 172 0.67 15.09 -11.19
CA SER A 172 0.58 16.46 -10.68
C SER A 172 1.93 16.98 -10.19
N GLY A 173 2.86 16.07 -9.82
CA GLY A 173 4.14 16.43 -9.23
C GLY A 173 4.00 16.99 -7.81
N GLU A 174 2.87 16.75 -7.14
CA GLU A 174 2.65 17.13 -5.75
C GLU A 174 3.69 16.43 -4.85
N LYS A 175 4.28 17.19 -3.92
CA LYS A 175 5.34 16.72 -3.02
C LYS A 175 4.95 16.96 -1.58
N ASP A 176 5.59 16.21 -0.69
CA ASP A 176 5.48 16.34 0.75
C ASP A 176 4.04 16.21 1.29
N LEU A 177 3.31 15.27 0.72
CA LEU A 177 1.96 14.88 1.11
C LEU A 177 1.93 14.30 2.53
N THR A 178 0.97 14.70 3.35
CA THR A 178 0.79 14.06 4.66
C THR A 178 -0.13 12.85 4.52
N VAL A 179 0.40 11.65 4.76
CA VAL A 179 -0.32 10.37 4.64
C VAL A 179 -0.40 9.65 5.98
N TRP A 180 -1.38 8.76 6.11
CA TRP A 180 -1.46 7.84 7.24
C TRP A 180 -0.55 6.63 7.00
N ALA A 181 0.30 6.35 7.99
CA ALA A 181 1.17 5.19 8.08
C ALA A 181 0.94 4.47 9.42
N LEU A 182 1.56 3.30 9.58
CA LEU A 182 1.63 2.58 10.85
C LEU A 182 3.04 2.69 11.42
N ASP A 183 3.17 2.96 12.72
CA ASP A 183 4.43 2.82 13.44
C ASP A 183 4.74 1.36 13.81
N ASP A 184 5.86 1.12 14.48
CA ASP A 184 6.28 -0.22 14.92
C ASP A 184 5.28 -0.87 15.89
N GLY A 185 4.44 -0.08 16.57
CA GLY A 185 3.36 -0.55 17.44
C GLY A 185 2.05 -0.81 16.69
N LEU A 186 2.04 -0.73 15.36
CA LEU A 186 0.88 -0.83 14.50
C LEU A 186 -0.20 0.21 14.83
N ARG A 187 0.22 1.39 15.27
CA ARG A 187 -0.66 2.54 15.52
C ARG A 187 -0.55 3.57 14.41
N TYR A 188 -1.63 4.31 14.19
CA TYR A 188 -1.65 5.37 13.20
C TYR A 188 -0.64 6.46 13.54
N THR A 189 0.20 6.76 12.55
CA THR A 189 1.14 7.85 12.63
C THR A 189 1.14 8.63 11.32
N LYS A 190 1.39 9.94 11.43
CA LYS A 190 1.41 10.84 10.27
C LYS A 190 2.81 10.80 9.69
N ARG A 191 2.93 10.60 8.38
CA ARG A 191 4.22 10.65 7.70
C ARG A 191 4.14 11.45 6.42
N THR A 192 5.27 12.00 6.04
CA THR A 192 5.44 12.73 4.79
C THR A 192 5.76 11.74 3.68
N MET A 193 4.86 11.67 2.70
CA MET A 193 5.13 11.10 1.39
C MET A 193 5.76 12.18 0.52
N THR A 194 7.05 12.05 0.23
CA THR A 194 7.82 13.11 -0.45
C THR A 194 7.45 13.25 -1.92
N HIS A 195 7.18 12.15 -2.62
CA HIS A 195 6.75 12.11 -4.01
C HIS A 195 6.26 10.70 -4.40
N ALA A 196 5.49 10.62 -5.48
CA ALA A 196 5.18 9.39 -6.20
C ALA A 196 5.77 9.47 -7.62
N PHE A 197 6.17 8.33 -8.19
CA PHE A 197 6.82 8.28 -9.50
C PHE A 197 6.53 6.95 -10.20
N SER A 198 6.58 6.97 -11.54
CA SER A 198 6.45 5.75 -12.36
C SER A 198 7.74 4.93 -12.27
N THR A 199 7.61 3.61 -12.07
CA THR A 199 8.73 2.66 -12.00
C THR A 199 8.84 1.77 -13.25
N GLY A 200 7.94 1.97 -14.22
CA GLY A 200 7.91 1.25 -15.48
C GLY A 200 6.65 0.41 -15.66
N VAL A 201 6.75 -0.65 -16.46
CA VAL A 201 5.61 -1.53 -16.77
C VAL A 201 5.86 -2.91 -16.18
N ALA A 202 4.89 -3.43 -15.43
CA ALA A 202 5.00 -4.72 -14.75
C ALA A 202 3.66 -5.49 -14.73
N PRO A 203 3.71 -6.83 -14.63
CA PRO A 203 2.53 -7.64 -14.31
C PRO A 203 1.97 -7.27 -12.94
N VAL A 204 0.66 -7.08 -12.87
CA VAL A 204 -0.06 -6.76 -11.64
C VAL A 204 -1.04 -7.86 -11.27
N PHE A 205 -1.26 -8.02 -9.97
CA PHE A 205 -2.09 -9.05 -9.39
C PHE A 205 -3.09 -8.40 -8.45
N ARG A 206 -4.34 -8.85 -8.50
CA ARG A 206 -5.41 -8.40 -7.63
C ARG A 206 -5.45 -9.25 -6.37
N LEU A 207 -5.15 -8.64 -5.24
CA LEU A 207 -5.39 -9.17 -3.91
C LEU A 207 -6.83 -8.87 -3.48
N THR A 208 -7.59 -9.90 -3.12
CA THR A 208 -8.96 -9.77 -2.58
C THR A 208 -9.02 -10.33 -1.17
N LEU A 209 -9.53 -9.52 -0.23
CA LEU A 209 -9.66 -9.87 1.18
C LEU A 209 -11.09 -10.29 1.56
N ALA A 210 -11.27 -10.90 2.72
CA ALA A 210 -12.55 -11.40 3.21
C ALA A 210 -13.53 -10.28 3.61
N SER A 211 -13.06 -9.06 3.87
CA SER A 211 -13.94 -7.88 3.93
C SER A 211 -14.43 -7.41 2.56
N GLY A 212 -13.89 -7.97 1.47
CA GLY A 212 -14.17 -7.55 0.09
C GLY A 212 -13.31 -6.37 -0.38
N LYS A 213 -12.40 -5.85 0.46
CA LYS A 213 -11.35 -4.91 0.04
C LYS A 213 -10.45 -5.55 -1.01
N THR A 214 -10.02 -4.73 -1.96
CA THR A 214 -9.13 -5.16 -3.04
C THR A 214 -8.03 -4.14 -3.29
N VAL A 215 -6.83 -4.62 -3.55
CA VAL A 215 -5.69 -3.81 -4.01
C VAL A 215 -4.99 -4.57 -5.13
N ARG A 216 -4.41 -3.84 -6.07
CA ARG A 216 -3.61 -4.39 -7.16
C ARG A 216 -2.16 -4.01 -6.89
N ALA A 217 -1.24 -4.93 -7.12
CA ALA A 217 0.19 -4.71 -6.89
C ALA A 217 1.03 -5.71 -7.69
N THR A 218 2.33 -5.46 -7.81
CA THR A 218 3.28 -6.44 -8.36
C THR A 218 3.51 -7.62 -7.40
N GLU A 219 4.00 -8.75 -7.92
CA GLU A 219 4.25 -9.98 -7.14
C GLU A 219 5.15 -9.78 -5.92
N ASN A 220 6.14 -8.89 -6.05
CA ASN A 220 7.10 -8.59 -5.00
C ASN A 220 6.61 -7.50 -4.03
N HIS A 221 5.41 -6.95 -4.22
CA HIS A 221 4.91 -5.89 -3.35
C HIS A 221 4.64 -6.40 -1.93
N PRO A 222 5.29 -5.82 -0.90
CA PRO A 222 5.12 -6.22 0.50
C PRO A 222 3.77 -5.79 1.09
N PHE A 223 3.18 -6.70 1.87
CA PHE A 223 2.00 -6.49 2.71
C PHE A 223 2.31 -6.88 4.14
N HIS A 224 1.82 -6.10 5.10
CA HIS A 224 2.11 -6.35 6.52
C HIS A 224 1.29 -7.54 7.02
N THR A 225 1.95 -8.61 7.45
CA THR A 225 1.35 -9.77 8.12
C THR A 225 1.73 -9.79 9.59
N TYR A 226 1.31 -10.81 10.36
CA TYR A 226 1.73 -10.94 11.75
C TYR A 226 3.24 -11.13 11.88
N GLU A 227 3.79 -11.98 11.00
CA GLU A 227 5.21 -12.32 10.92
C GLU A 227 5.96 -11.30 10.04
N GLY A 228 5.55 -10.03 10.07
CA GLY A 228 6.17 -8.95 9.29
C GLY A 228 5.73 -8.83 7.84
N TRP A 229 6.54 -8.12 7.06
CA TRP A 229 6.27 -7.77 5.66
C TRP A 229 6.52 -8.95 4.72
N LYS A 230 5.46 -9.37 4.01
CA LYS A 230 5.52 -10.48 3.05
C LYS A 230 5.15 -10.02 1.64
N PRO A 231 5.92 -10.40 0.60
CA PRO A 231 5.57 -10.08 -0.78
C PRO A 231 4.28 -10.78 -1.19
N LEU A 232 3.52 -10.16 -2.10
CA LEU A 232 2.25 -10.70 -2.60
C LEU A 232 2.36 -12.15 -3.08
N ALA A 233 3.43 -12.50 -3.79
CA ALA A 233 3.69 -13.85 -4.29
C ALA A 233 3.92 -14.91 -3.21
N SER A 234 4.20 -14.51 -1.97
CA SER A 234 4.31 -15.43 -0.83
C SER A 234 2.99 -15.64 -0.10
N LEU A 235 2.02 -14.73 -0.28
CA LEU A 235 0.72 -14.82 0.36
C LEU A 235 -0.14 -15.92 -0.28
N ARG A 236 -0.97 -16.56 0.54
CA ARG A 236 -1.92 -17.60 0.16
C ARG A 236 -3.30 -17.30 0.74
N SER A 237 -4.32 -17.97 0.19
CA SER A 237 -5.67 -17.91 0.77
C SER A 237 -5.64 -18.36 2.24
N GLY A 238 -6.25 -17.57 3.12
CA GLY A 238 -6.23 -17.79 4.57
C GLY A 238 -5.17 -16.99 5.32
N ASP A 239 -4.10 -16.52 4.67
CA ASP A 239 -3.14 -15.60 5.27
C ASP A 239 -3.84 -14.30 5.69
N ARG A 240 -3.26 -13.57 6.65
CA ARG A 240 -3.86 -12.34 7.18
C ARG A 240 -2.94 -11.16 6.98
N VAL A 241 -3.52 -10.09 6.45
CA VAL A 241 -2.83 -8.82 6.20
C VAL A 241 -3.44 -7.70 7.04
N ALA A 242 -2.63 -6.71 7.37
CA ALA A 242 -3.04 -5.55 8.15
C ALA A 242 -3.91 -4.60 7.32
N VAL A 243 -5.10 -4.31 7.82
CA VAL A 243 -5.98 -3.27 7.29
C VAL A 243 -6.41 -2.30 8.40
N PRO A 244 -6.85 -1.07 8.08
CA PRO A 244 -7.42 -0.13 9.05
C PRO A 244 -8.52 -0.73 9.93
N ARG A 245 -8.35 -0.66 11.25
CA ARG A 245 -9.42 -0.97 12.22
C ARG A 245 -10.38 0.19 12.41
N HIS A 246 -9.87 1.40 12.26
CA HIS A 246 -10.61 2.66 12.26
C HIS A 246 -9.87 3.67 11.38
N VAL A 247 -10.47 4.82 11.09
CA VAL A 247 -9.78 5.93 10.43
C VAL A 247 -9.80 7.14 11.37
N PRO A 248 -8.64 7.73 11.72
CA PRO A 248 -8.61 8.92 12.57
C PRO A 248 -9.25 10.15 11.89
N SER A 249 -9.47 11.20 12.68
CA SER A 249 -9.87 12.49 12.09
C SER A 249 -8.75 13.05 11.21
N PRO A 250 -9.07 13.63 10.03
CA PRO A 250 -8.09 14.35 9.24
C PRO A 250 -7.58 15.59 9.98
N LEU A 251 -6.46 16.14 9.50
CA LEU A 251 -5.90 17.40 10.03
C LEU A 251 -6.78 18.60 9.70
N LEU A 252 -7.31 18.63 8.48
CA LEU A 252 -8.23 19.65 8.01
C LEU A 252 -9.65 19.15 8.26
N VAL A 253 -10.35 19.90 9.12
CA VAL A 253 -11.77 19.71 9.34
C VAL A 253 -12.49 20.96 8.83
N SER A 254 -13.45 20.76 7.93
CA SER A 254 -14.29 21.82 7.39
C SER A 254 -15.75 21.44 7.58
N ASP A 255 -16.54 22.34 8.13
CA ASP A 255 -17.98 22.18 8.24
C ASP A 255 -18.69 22.70 6.99
N TRP A 256 -19.82 22.08 6.68
CA TRP A 256 -20.75 22.51 5.64
C TRP A 256 -22.05 23.03 6.27
N GLN A 257 -22.95 23.59 5.47
CA GLN A 257 -24.33 23.68 5.93
C GLN A 257 -24.97 22.29 5.92
N ASP A 258 -25.70 21.94 6.97
CA ASP A 258 -26.40 20.65 7.05
C ASP A 258 -27.31 20.39 5.83
N SER A 259 -27.90 21.46 5.27
CA SER A 259 -28.69 21.42 4.05
C SER A 259 -27.90 20.87 2.85
N GLU A 260 -26.62 21.25 2.71
CA GLU A 260 -25.73 20.76 1.65
C GLU A 260 -25.40 19.28 1.87
N VAL A 261 -25.10 18.89 3.12
CA VAL A 261 -24.84 17.50 3.49
C VAL A 261 -26.04 16.60 3.16
N VAL A 262 -27.24 17.04 3.54
CA VAL A 262 -28.51 16.33 3.26
C VAL A 262 -28.77 16.27 1.76
N MET A 263 -28.62 17.38 1.05
CA MET A 263 -28.80 17.43 -0.41
C MET A 263 -27.87 16.44 -1.12
N LEU A 264 -26.58 16.44 -0.77
CA LEU A 264 -25.60 15.55 -1.38
C LEU A 264 -25.96 14.08 -1.17
N ALA A 265 -26.28 13.70 0.07
CA ALA A 265 -26.61 12.32 0.42
C ALA A 265 -27.81 11.80 -0.40
N HIS A 266 -28.88 12.59 -0.49
CA HIS A 266 -30.07 12.22 -1.26
C HIS A 266 -29.81 12.20 -2.78
N LEU A 267 -29.01 13.14 -3.29
CA LEU A 267 -28.67 13.17 -4.72
C LEU A 267 -27.78 11.97 -5.11
N ILE A 268 -26.80 11.61 -4.27
CA ILE A 268 -25.95 10.43 -4.50
C ILE A 268 -26.80 9.15 -4.55
N GLY A 269 -27.78 9.01 -3.68
CA GLY A 269 -28.72 7.90 -3.71
C GLY A 269 -29.70 7.95 -4.89
N ASP A 270 -30.87 8.56 -4.66
CA ASP A 270 -32.00 8.56 -5.60
C ASP A 270 -32.02 9.77 -6.55
N GLY A 271 -31.00 10.64 -6.52
CA GLY A 271 -30.91 11.78 -7.44
C GLY A 271 -30.53 11.39 -8.86
N SER A 272 -31.08 12.14 -9.82
CA SER A 272 -30.71 12.13 -11.23
C SER A 272 -30.25 13.52 -11.67
N PHE A 273 -28.98 13.62 -12.06
CA PHE A 273 -28.32 14.85 -12.52
C PHE A 273 -27.47 14.58 -13.77
N VAL A 274 -27.98 13.74 -14.67
CA VAL A 274 -27.31 13.43 -15.95
C VAL A 274 -27.31 14.63 -16.89
N LYS A 275 -26.30 14.72 -17.77
CA LYS A 275 -26.17 15.81 -18.73
C LYS A 275 -27.44 15.96 -19.59
N ARG A 276 -27.82 17.22 -19.85
CA ARG A 276 -28.98 17.60 -20.70
C ARG A 276 -30.35 17.17 -20.17
N GLN A 277 -30.47 16.84 -18.88
CA GLN A 277 -31.74 16.60 -18.22
C GLN A 277 -31.90 17.52 -16.99
N PRO A 278 -33.14 17.87 -16.59
CA PRO A 278 -33.36 18.57 -15.33
C PRO A 278 -32.87 17.72 -14.15
N ILE A 279 -32.35 18.37 -13.12
CA ILE A 279 -32.05 17.68 -11.86
C ILE A 279 -33.36 17.21 -11.23
N ARG A 280 -33.41 15.93 -10.88
CA ARG A 280 -34.57 15.29 -10.26
C ARG A 280 -34.16 14.48 -9.04
N TYR A 281 -35.08 14.37 -8.10
CA TYR A 281 -35.02 13.42 -6.99
C TYR A 281 -36.33 12.63 -6.96
N ALA A 282 -36.26 11.31 -6.75
CA ALA A 282 -37.45 10.47 -6.72
C ALA A 282 -37.50 9.70 -5.40
N SER A 283 -38.67 9.67 -4.75
CA SER A 283 -38.86 8.83 -3.57
C SER A 283 -40.32 8.42 -3.37
N ILE A 284 -40.51 7.32 -2.65
CA ILE A 284 -41.83 6.88 -2.15
C ILE A 284 -42.06 7.30 -0.70
N TYR A 285 -41.05 7.90 -0.05
CA TYR A 285 -41.11 8.29 1.35
C TYR A 285 -41.22 9.80 1.47
N GLU A 286 -42.32 10.28 2.08
CA GLU A 286 -42.59 11.71 2.21
C GLU A 286 -41.49 12.45 2.99
N ALA A 287 -40.99 11.85 4.08
CA ALA A 287 -39.89 12.42 4.86
C ALA A 287 -38.60 12.65 4.05
N ASN A 288 -38.36 11.87 2.99
CA ASN A 288 -37.22 12.09 2.10
C ASN A 288 -37.49 13.26 1.13
N LEU A 289 -38.72 13.37 0.61
CA LEU A 289 -39.14 14.47 -0.25
C LEU A 289 -39.09 15.80 0.50
N GLU A 290 -39.55 15.83 1.75
CA GLU A 290 -39.47 17.00 2.64
C GLU A 290 -38.03 17.41 2.91
N ALA A 291 -37.15 16.45 3.22
CA ALA A 291 -35.74 16.71 3.48
C ALA A 291 -35.05 17.35 2.26
N VAL A 292 -35.28 16.82 1.06
CA VAL A 292 -34.74 17.38 -0.20
C VAL A 292 -35.37 18.75 -0.51
N THR A 293 -36.67 18.92 -0.29
CA THR A 293 -37.36 20.20 -0.50
C THR A 293 -36.80 21.29 0.41
N LYS A 294 -36.58 20.99 1.69
CA LYS A 294 -35.97 21.91 2.65
C LYS A 294 -34.52 22.23 2.28
N ALA A 295 -33.75 21.21 1.91
CA ALA A 295 -32.36 21.37 1.52
C ALA A 295 -32.20 22.20 0.23
N ALA A 296 -33.15 22.11 -0.71
CA ALA A 296 -33.14 22.88 -1.95
C ALA A 296 -33.22 24.40 -1.72
N LEU A 297 -33.87 24.83 -0.63
CA LEU A 297 -33.97 26.25 -0.27
C LEU A 297 -32.61 26.90 0.00
N ALA A 298 -31.63 26.14 0.51
CA ALA A 298 -30.27 26.63 0.71
C ALA A 298 -29.57 27.00 -0.61
N PHE A 299 -29.99 26.38 -1.72
CA PHE A 299 -29.53 26.69 -3.08
C PHE A 299 -30.40 27.77 -3.75
N GLY A 300 -31.34 28.37 -3.01
CA GLY A 300 -32.36 29.28 -3.54
C GLY A 300 -33.38 28.60 -4.45
N ILE A 301 -33.47 27.26 -4.43
CA ILE A 301 -34.32 26.48 -5.33
C ILE A 301 -35.62 26.07 -4.62
N SER A 302 -36.75 26.43 -5.21
CA SER A 302 -38.04 25.85 -4.85
C SER A 302 -38.25 24.54 -5.60
N ALA A 303 -38.25 23.42 -4.87
CA ALA A 303 -38.52 22.11 -5.44
C ALA A 303 -39.95 22.05 -5.99
N VAL A 304 -40.12 21.47 -7.18
CA VAL A 304 -41.41 21.30 -7.83
C VAL A 304 -41.80 19.83 -7.78
N ARG A 305 -42.90 19.54 -7.09
CA ARG A 305 -43.45 18.19 -6.97
C ARG A 305 -44.23 17.83 -8.22
N ASP A 306 -43.79 16.80 -8.93
CA ASP A 306 -44.53 16.21 -10.04
C ASP A 306 -45.18 14.91 -9.56
N GLU A 307 -46.52 14.92 -9.46
CA GLU A 307 -47.32 13.74 -9.16
C GLU A 307 -47.98 13.24 -10.45
N TYR A 308 -47.62 12.03 -10.86
CA TYR A 308 -48.27 11.35 -11.97
C TYR A 308 -49.01 10.13 -11.41
N ALA A 309 -50.31 10.01 -11.68
CA ALA A 309 -51.14 8.91 -11.17
C ALA A 309 -50.62 7.50 -11.54
N VAL A 310 -49.79 7.39 -12.59
CA VAL A 310 -49.18 6.13 -13.06
C VAL A 310 -47.76 5.90 -12.46
N ALA A 311 -47.13 6.93 -11.90
CA ALA A 311 -45.78 6.82 -11.34
C ALA A 311 -45.81 6.13 -9.97
N ARG A 312 -44.98 5.09 -9.80
CA ARG A 312 -44.82 4.36 -8.53
C ARG A 312 -44.07 5.15 -7.45
N CYS A 313 -43.65 6.38 -7.74
CA CYS A 313 -42.94 7.27 -6.83
C CYS A 313 -43.19 8.74 -7.19
N THR A 314 -43.07 9.62 -6.19
CA THR A 314 -43.16 11.07 -6.38
C THR A 314 -41.80 11.59 -6.85
N ASN A 315 -41.82 12.50 -7.84
CA ASN A 315 -40.62 13.15 -8.35
C ASN A 315 -40.57 14.62 -7.92
N LEU A 316 -39.40 15.08 -7.48
CA LEU A 316 -39.08 16.49 -7.32
C LEU A 316 -38.21 16.93 -8.48
N ARG A 317 -38.65 17.93 -9.24
CA ARG A 317 -37.76 18.71 -10.11
C ARG A 317 -37.12 19.82 -9.30
N LEU A 318 -35.82 20.01 -9.51
CA LEU A 318 -35.04 21.06 -8.85
C LEU A 318 -34.61 22.11 -9.90
N PRO A 319 -35.54 22.98 -10.36
CA PRO A 319 -35.25 23.97 -11.40
C PRO A 319 -34.29 25.05 -10.89
N ALA A 320 -33.56 25.68 -11.80
CA ALA A 320 -32.79 26.87 -11.43
C ALA A 320 -33.75 27.99 -11.01
N PRO A 321 -33.38 28.86 -10.04
CA PRO A 321 -34.25 29.94 -9.59
C PRO A 321 -34.35 31.09 -10.60
N PHE A 322 -33.64 30.98 -11.72
CA PHE A 322 -33.59 31.94 -12.81
C PHE A 322 -33.60 31.23 -14.16
N ARG A 323 -33.92 31.99 -15.22
CA ARG A 323 -33.82 31.51 -16.60
C ARG A 323 -32.36 31.21 -16.94
N LEU A 324 -32.10 29.98 -17.39
CA LEU A 324 -30.79 29.57 -17.87
C LEU A 324 -30.44 30.31 -19.18
N ALA A 325 -29.21 30.82 -19.27
CA ALA A 325 -28.65 31.54 -20.41
C ALA A 325 -27.13 31.27 -20.45
N ARG A 326 -26.42 31.79 -21.46
CA ARG A 326 -24.95 31.63 -21.55
C ARG A 326 -24.29 32.14 -20.27
N GLY A 327 -23.47 31.31 -19.63
CA GLY A 327 -22.80 31.63 -18.37
C GLY A 327 -23.65 31.51 -17.10
N LYS A 328 -24.93 31.11 -17.19
CA LYS A 328 -25.79 30.84 -16.03
C LYS A 328 -26.06 29.34 -15.90
N ARG A 329 -25.82 28.79 -14.73
CA ARG A 329 -26.00 27.37 -14.41
C ARG A 329 -26.99 27.17 -13.27
N ASN A 330 -27.62 25.99 -13.19
CA ASN A 330 -28.38 25.63 -12.00
C ASN A 330 -27.42 25.56 -10.79
N PRO A 331 -27.73 26.21 -9.65
CA PRO A 331 -26.83 26.23 -8.48
C PRO A 331 -26.38 24.84 -7.99
N ILE A 332 -27.28 23.85 -7.98
CA ILE A 332 -26.92 22.47 -7.61
C ILE A 332 -26.03 21.84 -8.69
N ALA A 333 -26.29 22.10 -9.98
CA ALA A 333 -25.43 21.59 -11.05
C ALA A 333 -24.03 22.20 -11.02
N GLU A 334 -23.90 23.47 -10.66
CA GLU A 334 -22.62 24.16 -10.50
C GLU A 334 -21.85 23.63 -9.29
N TRP A 335 -22.53 23.45 -8.17
CA TRP A 335 -21.96 22.82 -6.98
C TRP A 335 -21.48 21.38 -7.25
N LEU A 336 -22.28 20.57 -7.94
CA LEU A 336 -21.90 19.20 -8.33
C LEU A 336 -20.78 19.16 -9.39
N ASP A 337 -20.62 20.19 -10.23
CA ASP A 337 -19.48 20.30 -11.16
C ASP A 337 -18.18 20.44 -10.39
N GLY A 338 -18.15 21.27 -9.34
CA GLY A 338 -16.98 21.47 -8.48
C GLY A 338 -16.47 20.17 -7.83
N MET A 339 -17.37 19.21 -7.63
CA MET A 339 -17.04 17.89 -7.07
C MET A 339 -16.79 16.80 -8.12
N GLY A 340 -16.96 17.11 -9.40
CA GLY A 340 -16.88 16.12 -10.49
C GLY A 340 -18.02 15.09 -10.49
N LEU A 341 -19.14 15.38 -9.81
CA LEU A 341 -20.31 14.49 -9.73
C LEU A 341 -21.34 14.76 -10.82
N PHE A 342 -21.47 16.00 -11.30
CA PHE A 342 -22.52 16.32 -12.27
C PHE A 342 -22.37 15.50 -13.55
N GLY A 343 -23.47 14.94 -14.04
CA GLY A 343 -23.47 14.06 -15.19
C GLY A 343 -23.18 12.59 -14.88
N ALA A 344 -22.74 12.24 -13.67
CA ALA A 344 -22.43 10.86 -13.29
C ALA A 344 -23.69 9.98 -13.28
N ARG A 345 -23.55 8.77 -13.83
CA ARG A 345 -24.54 7.70 -13.73
C ARG A 345 -24.39 6.97 -12.39
N SER A 346 -25.38 6.15 -12.02
CA SER A 346 -25.37 5.40 -10.74
C SER A 346 -24.08 4.64 -10.43
N HIS A 347 -23.51 3.94 -11.42
CA HIS A 347 -22.23 3.22 -11.30
C HIS A 347 -20.96 4.10 -11.25
N GLU A 348 -21.08 5.39 -11.56
CA GLU A 348 -19.97 6.36 -11.57
C GLU A 348 -19.97 7.26 -10.34
N LYS A 349 -21.07 7.27 -9.56
CA LYS A 349 -21.18 8.10 -8.35
C LYS A 349 -20.12 7.70 -7.32
N PHE A 350 -19.68 8.67 -6.52
CA PHE A 350 -18.68 8.50 -5.47
C PHE A 350 -18.93 9.51 -4.36
N VAL A 351 -18.23 9.37 -3.22
CA VAL A 351 -18.26 10.41 -2.17
C VAL A 351 -17.19 11.47 -2.48
N PRO A 352 -17.55 12.76 -2.61
CA PRO A 352 -16.58 13.85 -2.83
C PRO A 352 -15.50 13.93 -1.74
N ALA A 353 -14.31 14.40 -2.11
CA ALA A 353 -13.17 14.50 -1.20
C ALA A 353 -13.49 15.34 0.05
N ASP A 354 -14.21 16.45 -0.12
CA ASP A 354 -14.60 17.37 0.95
C ASP A 354 -15.52 16.73 2.00
N VAL A 355 -16.25 15.65 1.66
CA VAL A 355 -17.07 14.94 2.67
C VAL A 355 -16.17 14.24 3.70
N PHE A 356 -14.93 13.88 3.34
CA PHE A 356 -14.00 13.22 4.26
C PHE A 356 -13.39 14.18 5.29
N THR A 357 -13.38 15.49 5.01
CA THR A 357 -12.96 16.55 5.93
C THR A 357 -14.07 16.97 6.90
N LEU A 358 -15.31 16.52 6.71
CA LEU A 358 -16.41 16.89 7.58
C LEU A 358 -16.18 16.44 9.04
N PRO A 359 -16.71 17.20 10.02
CA PRO A 359 -16.75 16.76 11.41
C PRO A 359 -17.60 15.49 11.55
N LYS A 360 -17.35 14.71 12.61
CA LYS A 360 -17.93 13.38 12.79
C LYS A 360 -19.47 13.42 12.78
N GLU A 361 -20.06 14.48 13.31
CA GLU A 361 -21.50 14.75 13.35
C GLU A 361 -22.09 14.90 11.94
N GLN A 362 -21.40 15.61 11.04
CA GLN A 362 -21.87 15.80 9.67
C GLN A 362 -21.62 14.56 8.80
N ILE A 363 -20.58 13.78 9.07
CA ILE A 363 -20.44 12.45 8.45
C ILE A 363 -21.60 11.54 8.90
N ALA A 364 -21.99 11.58 10.17
CA ALA A 364 -23.16 10.83 10.66
C ALA A 364 -24.44 11.30 9.97
N LEU A 365 -24.64 12.62 9.81
CA LEU A 365 -25.77 13.19 9.07
C LEU A 365 -25.79 12.72 7.62
N PHE A 366 -24.65 12.79 6.92
CA PHE A 366 -24.50 12.32 5.55
C PHE A 366 -24.88 10.85 5.42
N LEU A 367 -24.30 9.98 6.26
CA LEU A 367 -24.56 8.54 6.23
C LEU A 367 -26.01 8.20 6.58
N ARG A 368 -26.63 8.92 7.54
CA ARG A 368 -28.03 8.75 7.93
C ARG A 368 -28.98 9.00 6.75
N HIS A 369 -28.74 10.06 6.00
CA HIS A 369 -29.57 10.42 4.84
C HIS A 369 -29.24 9.55 3.62
N LEU A 370 -27.98 9.16 3.42
CA LEU A 370 -27.60 8.23 2.36
C LEU A 370 -28.25 6.85 2.59
N TRP A 371 -28.34 6.38 3.83
CA TRP A 371 -29.03 5.13 4.15
C TRP A 371 -30.55 5.20 3.91
N ALA A 372 -31.14 6.40 3.89
CA ALA A 372 -32.56 6.57 3.60
C ALA A 372 -32.91 6.38 2.11
N THR A 373 -31.91 6.28 1.22
CA THR A 373 -32.09 6.02 -0.22
C THR A 373 -31.98 4.52 -0.53
N ASP A 374 -30.76 4.00 -0.60
CA ASP A 374 -30.41 2.63 -1.02
C ASP A 374 -29.96 1.76 0.17
N GLY A 375 -30.02 2.32 1.38
CA GLY A 375 -29.78 1.60 2.62
C GLY A 375 -30.98 0.77 3.08
N SER A 376 -30.70 -0.32 3.78
CA SER A 376 -31.70 -1.24 4.29
C SER A 376 -31.39 -1.62 5.73
N VAL A 377 -32.42 -1.60 6.57
CA VAL A 377 -32.38 -2.11 7.93
C VAL A 377 -33.56 -3.05 8.11
N THR A 378 -33.27 -4.30 8.45
CA THR A 378 -34.28 -5.35 8.57
C THR A 378 -34.09 -6.13 9.85
N VAL A 379 -35.18 -6.50 10.48
CA VAL A 379 -35.21 -7.44 11.60
C VAL A 379 -35.55 -8.83 11.03
N LEU A 380 -34.82 -9.86 11.46
CA LEU A 380 -35.08 -11.22 11.01
C LEU A 380 -36.46 -11.70 11.47
N LYS A 381 -37.09 -12.61 10.71
CA LYS A 381 -38.43 -13.14 11.02
C LYS A 381 -38.54 -13.79 12.40
N ASN A 382 -37.45 -14.36 12.90
CA ASN A 382 -37.36 -14.96 14.23
C ASN A 382 -37.19 -13.93 15.36
N GLY A 383 -37.14 -12.64 15.05
CA GLY A 383 -36.95 -11.56 16.01
C GLY A 383 -35.54 -11.48 16.62
N ARG A 384 -34.61 -12.36 16.23
CA ARG A 384 -33.26 -12.44 16.79
C ARG A 384 -32.26 -11.82 15.81
N GLY A 385 -31.94 -10.56 16.03
CA GLY A 385 -31.02 -9.79 15.21
C GLY A 385 -31.61 -9.31 13.87
N GLY A 386 -30.72 -8.87 12.98
CA GLY A 386 -31.10 -8.20 11.75
C GLY A 386 -29.95 -8.00 10.78
N ARG A 387 -30.28 -7.42 9.63
CA ARG A 387 -29.31 -7.07 8.59
C ARG A 387 -29.38 -5.57 8.34
N VAL A 388 -28.21 -4.94 8.38
CA VAL A 388 -28.00 -3.54 8.00
C VAL A 388 -27.04 -3.54 6.80
N TYR A 389 -27.48 -3.04 5.66
CA TYR A 389 -26.63 -2.95 4.47
C TYR A 389 -26.97 -1.75 3.59
N TYR A 390 -26.01 -1.33 2.78
CA TYR A 390 -26.18 -0.34 1.71
C TYR A 390 -25.91 -0.99 0.36
N ALA A 391 -26.72 -0.70 -0.66
CA ALA A 391 -26.56 -1.27 -2.00
C ALA A 391 -26.20 -0.19 -3.03
N SER A 392 -25.27 -0.50 -3.94
CA SER A 392 -24.98 0.37 -5.08
C SER A 392 -24.41 -0.43 -6.25
N THR A 393 -24.49 0.11 -7.46
CA THR A 393 -23.74 -0.39 -8.63
C THR A 393 -22.38 0.31 -8.79
N SER A 394 -22.09 1.34 -7.99
CA SER A 394 -20.77 1.96 -7.92
C SER A 394 -19.92 1.28 -6.86
N ARG A 395 -18.85 0.60 -7.30
CA ARG A 395 -17.86 0.02 -6.39
C ARG A 395 -17.15 1.11 -5.59
N ARG A 396 -16.80 2.22 -6.25
CA ARG A 396 -16.12 3.37 -5.63
C ARG A 396 -16.95 3.95 -4.48
N LEU A 397 -18.25 4.17 -4.70
CA LEU A 397 -19.16 4.68 -3.66
C LEU A 397 -19.21 3.74 -2.45
N VAL A 398 -19.27 2.43 -2.68
CA VAL A 398 -19.28 1.43 -1.61
C VAL A 398 -17.99 1.46 -0.78
N ASP A 399 -16.83 1.57 -1.43
CA ASP A 399 -15.54 1.67 -0.75
C ASP A 399 -15.41 3.00 0.03
N ASP A 400 -15.90 4.09 -0.55
CA ASP A 400 -15.92 5.41 0.08
C ASP A 400 -16.83 5.43 1.34
N VAL A 401 -18.02 4.84 1.27
CA VAL A 401 -18.94 4.69 2.41
C VAL A 401 -18.34 3.77 3.47
N SER A 402 -17.69 2.68 3.05
CA SER A 402 -16.93 1.80 3.95
C SER A 402 -15.86 2.58 4.72
N ARG A 403 -15.13 3.49 4.06
CA ARG A 403 -14.14 4.36 4.72
C ARG A 403 -14.77 5.35 5.69
N LEU A 404 -15.90 5.98 5.34
CA LEU A 404 -16.61 6.87 6.26
C LEU A 404 -17.09 6.13 7.52
N LEU A 405 -17.57 4.89 7.38
CA LEU A 405 -17.98 4.05 8.52
C LEU A 405 -16.81 3.70 9.45
N LEU A 406 -15.58 3.58 8.92
CA LEU A 406 -14.38 3.39 9.74
C LEU A 406 -14.06 4.59 10.65
N ARG A 407 -14.57 5.80 10.38
CA ARG A 407 -14.48 6.95 11.31
C ARG A 407 -15.25 6.71 12.62
N PHE A 408 -16.16 5.74 12.64
CA PHE A 408 -16.93 5.31 13.80
C PHE A 408 -16.43 3.97 14.37
N GLY A 409 -15.36 3.41 13.80
CA GLY A 409 -14.89 2.05 14.09
C GLY A 409 -15.90 0.97 13.65
N ILE A 410 -16.74 1.26 12.65
CA ILE A 410 -17.73 0.31 12.13
C ILE A 410 -17.08 -0.48 11.00
N GLN A 411 -16.88 -1.78 11.24
CA GLN A 411 -16.36 -2.70 10.24
C GLN A 411 -17.46 -3.18 9.30
N THR A 412 -17.11 -3.32 8.02
CA THR A 412 -18.04 -3.69 6.94
C THR A 412 -17.50 -4.82 6.09
N ARG A 413 -18.42 -5.50 5.39
CA ARG A 413 -18.09 -6.49 4.38
C ARG A 413 -18.80 -6.16 3.07
N VAL A 414 -18.04 -6.05 1.99
CA VAL A 414 -18.58 -5.90 0.64
C VAL A 414 -18.88 -7.27 0.06
N ARG A 415 -20.08 -7.43 -0.53
CA ARG A 415 -20.46 -8.61 -1.31
C ARG A 415 -20.86 -8.20 -2.72
N VAL A 416 -20.43 -8.98 -3.69
CA VAL A 416 -20.84 -8.81 -5.10
C VAL A 416 -22.16 -9.54 -5.33
N THR A 417 -23.12 -8.86 -5.92
CA THR A 417 -24.42 -9.40 -6.33
C THR A 417 -24.48 -9.41 -7.85
N LYS A 418 -24.50 -10.60 -8.44
CA LYS A 418 -24.57 -10.79 -9.89
C LYS A 418 -26.02 -11.09 -10.30
N LYS A 419 -26.53 -10.36 -11.28
CA LYS A 419 -27.84 -10.63 -11.90
C LYS A 419 -27.66 -10.75 -13.41
N PRO A 420 -28.06 -11.86 -14.05
CA PRO A 420 -27.88 -12.05 -15.49
C PRO A 420 -28.46 -10.88 -16.30
N GLY A 421 -27.68 -10.33 -17.23
CA GLY A 421 -28.06 -9.17 -18.06
C GLY A 421 -27.93 -7.81 -17.36
N TYR A 422 -27.43 -7.76 -16.12
CA TYR A 422 -27.17 -6.53 -15.38
C TYR A 422 -25.69 -6.45 -15.00
N ARG A 423 -25.23 -5.22 -14.73
CA ARG A 423 -23.91 -4.99 -14.13
C ARG A 423 -23.87 -5.57 -12.71
N ASP A 424 -22.67 -5.91 -12.27
CA ASP A 424 -22.43 -6.32 -10.89
C ASP A 424 -22.92 -5.22 -9.93
N GLY A 425 -23.76 -5.63 -8.98
CA GLY A 425 -24.15 -4.82 -7.84
C GLY A 425 -23.26 -5.13 -6.64
N TYR A 426 -23.17 -4.19 -5.72
CA TYR A 426 -22.37 -4.30 -4.51
C TYR A 426 -23.25 -4.02 -3.30
N THR A 427 -23.16 -4.86 -2.28
CA THR A 427 -23.78 -4.62 -0.98
C THR A 427 -22.71 -4.47 0.08
N LEU A 428 -22.75 -3.37 0.82
CA LEU A 428 -21.92 -3.09 1.98
C LEU A 428 -22.68 -3.49 3.23
N ASP A 429 -22.33 -4.64 3.80
CA ASP A 429 -22.97 -5.19 4.99
C ASP A 429 -22.26 -4.71 6.27
N ILE A 430 -23.01 -4.08 7.17
CA ILE A 430 -22.55 -3.82 8.55
C ILE A 430 -22.76 -5.11 9.34
N SER A 431 -21.66 -5.87 9.46
CA SER A 431 -21.64 -7.20 10.05
C SER A 431 -21.13 -7.15 11.49
N GLY A 432 -21.72 -7.97 12.36
CA GLY A 432 -21.36 -8.02 13.78
C GLY A 432 -22.22 -7.09 14.65
N VAL A 433 -22.56 -7.57 15.84
CA VAL A 433 -23.49 -6.90 16.77
C VAL A 433 -22.95 -5.53 17.20
N ASP A 434 -21.64 -5.42 17.46
CA ASP A 434 -21.06 -4.16 17.94
C ASP A 434 -21.02 -3.07 16.85
N SER A 435 -20.68 -3.45 15.61
CA SER A 435 -20.76 -2.55 14.45
C SER A 435 -22.19 -2.10 14.18
N GLN A 436 -23.17 -3.01 14.26
CA GLN A 436 -24.60 -2.67 14.13
C GLN A 436 -25.05 -1.75 15.26
N ARG A 437 -24.64 -2.01 16.50
CA ARG A 437 -24.97 -1.17 17.66
C ARG A 437 -24.43 0.25 17.50
N ARG A 438 -23.16 0.41 17.07
CA ARG A 438 -22.55 1.71 16.78
C ARG A 438 -23.30 2.45 15.67
N PHE A 439 -23.57 1.78 14.54
CA PHE A 439 -24.33 2.37 13.45
C PHE A 439 -25.71 2.87 13.89
N LEU A 440 -26.47 2.00 14.56
CA LEU A 440 -27.85 2.31 14.95
C LEU A 440 -27.94 3.38 16.04
N ARG A 441 -26.92 3.51 16.92
CA ARG A 441 -26.87 4.55 17.96
C ARG A 441 -26.33 5.88 17.46
N GLU A 442 -25.19 5.88 16.76
CA GLU A 442 -24.47 7.11 16.41
C GLU A 442 -24.95 7.70 15.07
N ILE A 443 -25.39 6.87 14.13
CA ILE A 443 -25.76 7.30 12.77
C ILE A 443 -27.27 7.22 12.58
N GLY A 444 -27.87 6.03 12.70
CA GLY A 444 -29.28 5.79 12.46
C GLY A 444 -29.68 5.91 10.97
N VAL A 445 -30.97 6.00 10.70
CA VAL A 445 -31.52 6.14 9.33
C VAL A 445 -32.62 7.19 9.34
N HIS A 446 -32.69 8.04 8.30
CA HIS A 446 -33.74 9.05 8.18
C HIS A 446 -35.09 8.46 7.69
N GLY A 447 -36.19 9.11 8.09
CA GLY A 447 -37.53 8.84 7.57
C GLY A 447 -38.16 7.53 8.04
N ALA A 448 -39.07 6.96 7.24
CA ALA A 448 -39.87 5.79 7.63
C ALA A 448 -39.03 4.55 8.00
N ARG A 449 -37.79 4.45 7.49
CA ARG A 449 -36.87 3.35 7.81
C ARG A 449 -36.27 3.45 9.22
N ALA A 450 -36.36 4.61 9.88
CA ALA A 450 -35.92 4.81 11.26
C ALA A 450 -36.61 3.83 12.23
N VAL A 451 -37.90 3.53 12.00
CA VAL A 451 -38.68 2.60 12.85
C VAL A 451 -38.05 1.19 12.88
N ALA A 452 -37.62 0.69 11.72
CA ALA A 452 -36.94 -0.61 11.66
C ALA A 452 -35.55 -0.55 12.32
N ALA A 453 -34.86 0.58 12.21
CA ALA A 453 -33.57 0.80 12.85
C ALA A 453 -33.68 0.85 14.38
N GLU A 454 -34.64 1.57 14.94
CA GLU A 454 -34.92 1.63 16.37
C GLU A 454 -35.31 0.25 16.92
N ARG A 455 -36.18 -0.47 16.21
CA ARG A 455 -36.55 -1.84 16.58
C ARG A 455 -35.34 -2.77 16.61
N LEU A 456 -34.50 -2.70 15.58
CA LEU A 456 -33.28 -3.51 15.53
C LEU A 456 -32.30 -3.09 16.63
N LEU A 457 -32.20 -1.80 16.95
CA LEU A 457 -31.35 -1.30 18.02
C LEU A 457 -31.69 -1.96 19.35
N GLN A 458 -32.97 -1.98 19.75
CA GLN A 458 -33.39 -2.63 20.99
C GLN A 458 -32.96 -4.10 21.04
N ILE A 459 -33.11 -4.82 19.93
CA ILE A 459 -32.70 -6.23 19.83
C ILE A 459 -31.17 -6.38 19.98
N VAL A 460 -30.36 -5.58 19.27
CA VAL A 460 -28.89 -5.73 19.32
C VAL A 460 -28.26 -5.24 20.62
N LEU A 461 -28.98 -4.48 21.44
CA LEU A 461 -28.54 -4.11 22.79
C LEU A 461 -28.50 -5.31 23.75
N GLU A 462 -29.41 -6.26 23.57
CA GLU A 462 -29.49 -7.47 24.39
C GLU A 462 -28.56 -8.59 23.88
N LEU A 463 -28.05 -8.47 22.65
CA LEU A 463 -27.16 -9.47 22.07
C LEU A 463 -25.71 -9.27 22.51
N THR A 464 -25.05 -10.38 22.86
CA THR A 464 -23.60 -10.41 23.04
C THR A 464 -22.91 -10.53 21.68
N GLY A 465 -21.93 -9.67 21.41
CA GLY A 465 -21.15 -9.70 20.18
C GLY A 465 -20.30 -10.96 20.05
N ASN A 466 -20.11 -11.43 18.81
CA ASN A 466 -19.16 -12.51 18.53
C ASN A 466 -17.73 -11.96 18.60
N THR A 467 -16.97 -12.40 19.60
CA THR A 467 -15.57 -11.97 19.79
C THR A 467 -14.61 -12.49 18.72
N ASN A 468 -15.05 -13.42 17.86
CA ASN A 468 -14.22 -14.04 16.82
C ASN A 468 -14.19 -13.26 15.50
N VAL A 469 -14.58 -11.98 15.51
CA VAL A 469 -14.51 -11.11 14.33
C VAL A 469 -13.17 -10.37 14.29
N ASP A 470 -12.86 -9.60 15.32
CA ASP A 470 -11.61 -8.84 15.48
C ASP A 470 -10.62 -9.66 16.31
N THR A 471 -9.85 -10.49 15.60
CA THR A 471 -8.95 -11.50 16.18
C THR A 471 -7.52 -11.28 15.71
N VAL A 472 -6.57 -11.56 16.61
CA VAL A 472 -5.14 -11.55 16.30
C VAL A 472 -4.76 -12.90 15.69
N PRO A 473 -3.89 -12.95 14.66
CA PRO A 473 -3.42 -14.19 14.06
C PRO A 473 -2.86 -15.17 15.10
N LYS A 474 -3.15 -16.46 14.94
CA LYS A 474 -2.77 -17.54 15.87
C LYS A 474 -1.28 -17.59 16.18
N GLN A 475 -0.45 -17.05 15.31
CA GLN A 475 0.99 -16.88 15.50
C GLN A 475 1.34 -16.17 16.82
N VAL A 476 0.47 -15.29 17.33
CA VAL A 476 0.67 -14.64 18.65
C VAL A 476 0.81 -15.65 19.79
N TRP A 477 0.29 -16.87 19.64
CA TRP A 477 0.50 -17.92 20.63
C TRP A 477 1.94 -18.37 20.74
N ASP A 478 2.79 -18.07 19.76
CA ASP A 478 4.21 -18.37 19.80
C ASP A 478 4.90 -17.37 20.75
N ASP A 479 4.62 -16.07 20.59
CA ASP A 479 5.08 -15.01 21.50
C ASP A 479 4.59 -15.23 22.94
N VAL A 480 3.33 -15.68 23.10
CA VAL A 480 2.80 -16.07 24.42
C VAL A 480 3.59 -17.21 25.04
N ARG A 481 4.03 -18.20 24.25
CA ARG A 481 4.83 -19.32 24.76
C ARG A 481 6.24 -18.87 25.13
N ASP A 482 6.83 -17.96 24.36
CA ASP A 482 8.14 -17.38 24.65
C ASP A 482 8.08 -16.57 25.96
N SER A 483 7.09 -15.69 26.12
CA SER A 483 6.85 -14.92 27.36
C SER A 483 6.57 -15.82 28.57
N MET A 484 5.78 -16.89 28.41
CA MET A 484 5.58 -17.90 29.45
C MET A 484 6.89 -18.59 29.85
N SER A 485 7.75 -18.92 28.88
CA SER A 485 9.05 -19.56 29.13
C SER A 485 9.98 -18.65 29.91
N GLU A 486 10.06 -17.36 29.54
CA GLU A 486 10.86 -16.35 30.25
C GLU A 486 10.42 -16.19 31.71
N LYS A 487 9.12 -16.31 31.97
CA LYS A 487 8.53 -16.21 33.32
C LYS A 487 8.43 -17.55 34.05
N ALA A 488 9.00 -18.63 33.49
CA ALA A 488 8.94 -20.00 34.01
C ALA A 488 7.50 -20.47 34.35
N MET A 489 6.50 -20.01 33.58
CA MET A 489 5.10 -20.31 33.82
C MET A 489 4.68 -21.57 33.07
N THR A 490 4.09 -22.54 33.78
CA THR A 490 3.55 -23.75 33.13
C THR A 490 2.22 -23.48 32.45
N SER A 491 1.88 -24.26 31.41
CA SER A 491 0.56 -24.18 30.74
C SER A 491 -0.63 -24.36 31.69
N ARG A 492 -0.48 -25.17 32.75
CA ARG A 492 -1.53 -25.32 33.76
C ARG A 492 -1.70 -24.05 34.60
N ALA A 493 -0.60 -23.49 35.09
CA ALA A 493 -0.63 -22.25 35.87
C ALA A 493 -1.16 -21.08 35.03
N PHE A 494 -0.75 -20.98 33.77
CA PHE A 494 -1.21 -19.96 32.83
C PHE A 494 -2.72 -20.04 32.59
N GLN A 495 -3.25 -21.22 32.22
CA GLN A 495 -4.69 -21.37 31.95
C GLN A 495 -5.53 -21.17 33.21
N GLN A 496 -5.00 -21.55 34.38
CA GLN A 496 -5.62 -21.26 35.68
C GLN A 496 -5.67 -19.73 35.95
N ALA A 497 -4.57 -19.01 35.72
CA ALA A 497 -4.51 -17.56 35.90
C ALA A 497 -5.43 -16.80 34.92
N LEU A 498 -5.60 -17.31 33.71
CA LEU A 498 -6.59 -16.80 32.74
C LEU A 498 -8.06 -17.02 33.16
N GLY A 499 -8.31 -17.82 34.20
CA GLY A 499 -9.66 -18.22 34.61
C GLY A 499 -10.33 -19.18 33.62
N THR A 500 -9.53 -19.98 32.89
CA THR A 500 -10.02 -20.97 31.92
C THR A 500 -9.79 -22.39 32.42
N GLN A 501 -10.71 -23.31 32.11
CA GLN A 501 -10.51 -24.72 32.43
C GLN A 501 -9.37 -25.28 31.57
N TYR A 502 -8.47 -26.06 32.18
CA TYR A 502 -7.31 -26.61 31.47
C TYR A 502 -7.75 -27.47 30.27
N CYS A 503 -7.38 -27.06 29.06
CA CYS A 503 -7.77 -27.72 27.81
C CYS A 503 -6.56 -28.16 26.96
N GLY A 504 -5.36 -28.21 27.58
CA GLY A 504 -4.14 -28.59 26.88
C GLY A 504 -3.81 -27.63 25.73
N SER A 505 -3.52 -28.18 24.55
CA SER A 505 -3.15 -27.40 23.36
C SER A 505 -4.33 -26.79 22.61
N ALA A 506 -5.57 -27.14 22.96
CA ALA A 506 -6.76 -26.66 22.28
C ALA A 506 -6.91 -25.13 22.33
N LEU A 507 -6.41 -24.49 23.40
CA LEU A 507 -6.39 -23.04 23.54
C LEU A 507 -5.66 -22.35 22.37
N TYR A 508 -4.55 -22.94 21.92
CA TYR A 508 -3.64 -22.35 20.94
C TYR A 508 -4.06 -22.62 19.48
N ALA A 509 -5.11 -23.41 19.26
CA ALA A 509 -5.56 -23.79 17.91
C ALA A 509 -6.35 -22.68 17.18
N SER A 510 -6.78 -21.64 17.89
CA SER A 510 -7.67 -20.60 17.38
C SER A 510 -7.06 -19.20 17.49
N ASN A 511 -7.44 -18.29 16.59
CA ASN A 511 -7.05 -16.88 16.66
C ASN A 511 -7.68 -16.24 17.91
N PRO A 512 -6.91 -15.70 18.88
CA PRO A 512 -7.48 -15.07 20.06
C PRO A 512 -8.21 -13.77 19.69
N SER A 513 -9.32 -13.50 20.38
CA SER A 513 -9.91 -12.16 20.36
C SER A 513 -8.99 -11.17 21.06
N ARG A 514 -9.10 -9.89 20.72
CA ARG A 514 -8.34 -8.82 21.40
C ARG A 514 -8.58 -8.79 22.92
N GLN A 515 -9.83 -9.00 23.35
CA GLN A 515 -10.15 -9.07 24.78
C GLN A 515 -9.46 -10.26 25.47
N ARG A 516 -9.35 -11.41 24.79
CA ARG A 516 -8.61 -12.55 25.32
C ARG A 516 -7.12 -12.24 25.38
N LEU A 517 -6.56 -11.66 24.32
CA LEU A 517 -5.14 -11.31 24.29
C LEU A 517 -4.79 -10.26 25.35
N ALA A 518 -5.66 -9.29 25.62
CA ALA A 518 -5.46 -8.33 26.70
C ALA A 518 -5.36 -9.01 28.08
N LYS A 519 -6.22 -10.01 28.36
CA LYS A 519 -6.11 -10.82 29.59
C LYS A 519 -4.84 -11.66 29.63
N VAL A 520 -4.41 -12.17 28.49
CA VAL A 520 -3.13 -12.91 28.36
C VAL A 520 -1.96 -11.98 28.69
N ALA A 521 -1.95 -10.77 28.12
CA ALA A 521 -0.94 -9.75 28.39
C ALA A 521 -0.92 -9.34 29.87
N GLU A 522 -2.07 -9.21 30.52
CA GLU A 522 -2.18 -8.91 31.96
C GLU A 522 -1.63 -10.06 32.82
N VAL A 523 -2.05 -11.30 32.57
CA VAL A 523 -1.58 -12.49 33.29
C VAL A 523 -0.07 -12.68 33.14
N LEU A 524 0.43 -12.42 31.94
CA LEU A 524 1.85 -12.53 31.64
C LEU A 524 2.60 -11.26 31.91
N ASP A 525 2.00 -10.15 32.35
CA ASP A 525 2.65 -8.84 32.52
C ASP A 525 3.61 -8.52 31.34
N ASP A 526 3.07 -8.55 30.12
CA ASP A 526 3.82 -8.44 28.88
C ASP A 526 3.33 -7.26 28.03
N ALA A 527 4.15 -6.21 27.98
CA ALA A 527 3.83 -4.98 27.27
C ALA A 527 3.73 -5.17 25.74
N SER A 528 4.45 -6.13 25.16
CA SER A 528 4.40 -6.38 23.71
C SER A 528 3.07 -7.01 23.30
N LEU A 529 2.58 -7.96 24.11
CA LEU A 529 1.27 -8.58 23.93
C LEU A 529 0.13 -7.59 24.21
N GLU A 530 0.32 -6.66 25.15
CA GLU A 530 -0.62 -5.58 25.40
C GLU A 530 -0.75 -4.66 24.18
N LEU A 531 0.37 -4.23 23.59
CA LEU A 531 0.37 -3.43 22.35
C LEU A 531 -0.35 -4.16 21.22
N MET A 532 -0.10 -5.46 21.05
CA MET A 532 -0.76 -6.27 20.03
C MET A 532 -2.28 -6.36 20.24
N ALA A 533 -2.74 -6.36 21.50
CA ALA A 533 -4.16 -6.39 21.84
C ALA A 533 -4.89 -5.06 21.53
N VAL A 534 -4.21 -3.92 21.61
CA VAL A 534 -4.86 -2.58 21.54
C VAL A 534 -4.57 -1.77 20.27
N ASN A 535 -3.72 -2.25 19.36
CA ASN A 535 -3.34 -1.52 18.14
C ASN A 535 -4.50 -1.22 17.15
N ASP A 536 -4.15 -0.49 16.08
CA ASP A 536 -5.08 0.12 15.13
C ASP A 536 -5.32 -0.73 13.88
N VAL A 537 -4.82 -1.96 13.87
CA VAL A 537 -4.91 -2.89 12.74
C VAL A 537 -6.09 -3.85 12.92
N PHE A 538 -6.78 -4.17 11.84
CA PHE A 538 -7.64 -5.33 11.74
C PHE A 538 -6.94 -6.35 10.83
N TRP A 539 -6.90 -7.60 11.24
CA TRP A 539 -6.24 -8.66 10.48
C TRP A 539 -7.22 -9.34 9.54
N ASP A 540 -7.30 -8.85 8.31
CA ASP A 540 -8.23 -9.37 7.30
C ASP A 540 -7.61 -10.51 6.51
N SER A 541 -8.44 -11.50 6.17
CA SER A 541 -7.96 -12.73 5.53
C SER A 541 -7.93 -12.58 4.01
N VAL A 542 -6.82 -13.00 3.40
CA VAL A 542 -6.68 -13.16 1.95
C VAL A 542 -7.64 -14.25 1.48
N VAL A 543 -8.46 -13.92 0.47
CA VAL A 543 -9.39 -14.85 -0.16
C VAL A 543 -8.85 -15.31 -1.50
N ALA A 544 -8.38 -14.37 -2.33
CA ALA A 544 -7.88 -14.65 -3.67
C ALA A 544 -6.73 -13.71 -4.05
N ILE A 545 -5.81 -14.22 -4.86
CA ILE A 545 -4.75 -13.47 -5.55
C ILE A 545 -4.79 -13.93 -7.00
N GLU A 546 -5.07 -13.00 -7.92
CA GLU A 546 -5.34 -13.32 -9.31
C GLU A 546 -4.49 -12.42 -10.23
N PRO A 547 -3.87 -12.94 -11.30
CA PRO A 547 -3.23 -12.10 -12.31
C PRO A 547 -4.26 -11.13 -12.90
N ASP A 548 -3.89 -9.86 -13.06
CA ASP A 548 -4.81 -8.79 -13.46
C ASP A 548 -4.19 -7.85 -14.50
N GLY A 549 -3.40 -8.42 -15.41
CA GLY A 549 -2.83 -7.72 -16.56
C GLY A 549 -1.41 -7.20 -16.34
N VAL A 550 -0.94 -6.43 -17.33
CA VAL A 550 0.37 -5.78 -17.34
C VAL A 550 0.13 -4.31 -17.64
N GLU A 551 0.62 -3.43 -16.78
CA GLU A 551 0.40 -1.98 -16.91
C GLU A 551 1.52 -1.17 -16.29
N GLU A 552 1.44 0.15 -16.44
CA GLU A 552 2.36 1.08 -15.79
C GLU A 552 2.16 1.06 -14.27
N VAL A 553 3.25 0.86 -13.55
CA VAL A 553 3.31 0.77 -12.10
C VAL A 553 4.13 1.92 -11.53
N TYR A 554 3.82 2.24 -10.28
CA TYR A 554 4.27 3.40 -9.56
C TYR A 554 4.76 2.98 -8.18
N ASP A 555 5.67 3.76 -7.61
CA ASP A 555 6.03 3.69 -6.19
C ASP A 555 5.95 5.10 -5.58
N ALA A 556 5.94 5.15 -4.25
CA ALA A 556 5.94 6.40 -3.52
C ALA A 556 6.79 6.33 -2.25
N THR A 557 7.47 7.44 -1.96
CA THR A 557 8.46 7.49 -0.89
C THR A 557 7.86 8.09 0.38
N VAL A 558 7.65 7.27 1.40
CA VAL A 558 7.23 7.71 2.74
C VAL A 558 8.43 7.72 3.69
N LEU A 559 8.62 8.84 4.41
CA LEU A 559 9.70 8.98 5.38
C LEU A 559 9.46 8.15 6.64
N ASP A 560 10.56 7.74 7.27
CA ASP A 560 10.63 7.10 8.59
C ASP A 560 10.03 5.68 8.68
N CYS A 561 8.70 5.54 8.61
CA CYS A 561 8.02 4.25 8.79
C CYS A 561 7.92 3.42 7.50
N HIS A 562 8.24 4.02 6.34
CA HIS A 562 8.33 3.32 5.06
C HIS A 562 7.05 2.57 4.61
N ASN A 563 5.89 2.92 5.17
CA ASN A 563 4.61 2.35 4.81
C ASN A 563 3.51 3.40 4.75
N PHE A 564 2.41 3.05 4.11
CA PHE A 564 1.21 3.87 4.00
C PHE A 564 -0.04 3.00 3.83
N ILE A 565 -1.21 3.61 3.95
CA ILE A 565 -2.49 2.94 3.68
C ILE A 565 -2.92 3.23 2.24
N ALA A 566 -3.13 2.16 1.46
CA ALA A 566 -3.61 2.22 0.09
C ALA A 566 -4.81 1.29 -0.12
N ASN A 567 -5.89 1.80 -0.71
CA ASN A 567 -7.16 1.07 -0.88
C ASN A 567 -7.68 0.42 0.42
N GLY A 568 -7.39 1.04 1.57
CA GLY A 568 -7.70 0.49 2.89
C GLY A 568 -6.88 -0.74 3.29
N ILE A 569 -5.66 -0.91 2.80
CA ILE A 569 -4.72 -1.98 3.14
C ILE A 569 -3.35 -1.35 3.46
N SER A 570 -2.61 -1.88 4.44
CA SER A 570 -1.25 -1.42 4.74
C SER A 570 -0.25 -2.00 3.73
N VAL A 571 0.49 -1.11 3.08
CA VAL A 571 1.46 -1.39 2.03
C VAL A 571 2.78 -0.68 2.36
N HIS A 572 3.92 -1.27 1.98
CA HIS A 572 5.25 -0.71 2.22
C HIS A 572 5.83 -0.10 0.94
N ASN A 573 6.73 0.87 1.07
CA ASN A 573 7.45 1.48 -0.06
C ASN A 573 8.48 0.50 -0.65
N SER A 574 9.14 0.87 -1.75
CA SER A 574 10.21 0.02 -2.29
C SER A 574 11.61 0.33 -1.74
N ILE A 575 12.55 -0.59 -1.95
CA ILE A 575 13.92 -0.57 -1.40
C ILE A 575 14.89 0.41 -2.10
N GLU A 576 14.61 0.87 -3.32
CA GLU A 576 15.50 1.74 -4.09
C GLU A 576 15.68 3.13 -3.47
N GLN A 577 14.94 3.43 -2.42
CA GLN A 577 14.74 4.77 -1.90
C GLN A 577 16.00 5.36 -1.25
N ASP A 578 16.78 4.53 -0.56
CA ASP A 578 18.01 4.95 0.13
C ASP A 578 19.19 5.19 -0.82
N ALA A 579 19.14 4.67 -2.05
CA ALA A 579 20.16 4.92 -3.06
C ALA A 579 20.06 6.35 -3.61
N ASP A 580 21.19 7.06 -3.67
CA ASP A 580 21.29 8.36 -4.34
C ASP A 580 21.29 8.23 -5.87
N LEU A 581 21.86 7.13 -6.37
CA LEU A 581 22.00 6.81 -7.77
C LEU A 581 21.66 5.32 -7.96
N VAL A 582 20.85 4.99 -8.95
CA VAL A 582 20.62 3.61 -9.38
C VAL A 582 21.02 3.49 -10.84
N ILE A 583 21.93 2.55 -11.11
CA ILE A 583 22.44 2.25 -12.44
C ILE A 583 22.04 0.81 -12.76
N LEU A 584 21.31 0.62 -13.85
CA LEU A 584 20.99 -0.69 -14.39
C LEU A 584 21.95 -0.98 -15.55
N LEU A 585 22.49 -2.19 -15.59
CA LEU A 585 23.36 -2.64 -16.67
C LEU A 585 22.58 -3.59 -17.57
N HIS A 586 22.59 -3.34 -18.88
CA HIS A 586 21.93 -4.18 -19.86
C HIS A 586 22.87 -4.52 -21.01
N ARG A 587 22.79 -5.77 -21.46
CA ARG A 587 23.41 -6.21 -22.69
C ARG A 587 22.34 -6.88 -23.52
N ASP A 588 21.96 -6.24 -24.61
CA ASP A 588 21.05 -6.87 -25.56
C ASP A 588 21.80 -7.97 -26.29
N ARG A 589 21.36 -9.21 -26.10
CA ARG A 589 21.91 -10.39 -26.80
C ARG A 589 21.01 -10.84 -27.94
N SER A 590 19.85 -10.20 -28.10
CA SER A 590 18.88 -10.50 -29.15
C SER A 590 19.28 -9.84 -30.46
N ASP A 591 19.93 -8.68 -30.37
CA ASP A 591 20.36 -7.87 -31.49
C ASP A 591 21.84 -8.15 -31.82
N PRO A 592 22.16 -8.84 -32.93
CA PRO A 592 23.53 -9.12 -33.34
C PRO A 592 24.32 -7.87 -33.72
N GLU A 593 23.66 -6.77 -34.12
CA GLU A 593 24.33 -5.53 -34.50
C GLU A 593 24.91 -4.79 -33.30
N ARG A 594 24.39 -5.08 -32.10
CA ARG A 594 24.83 -4.52 -30.83
C ARG A 594 25.76 -5.47 -30.06
N ASP A 595 26.30 -6.51 -30.71
CA ASP A 595 27.24 -7.41 -30.06
C ASP A 595 28.53 -6.66 -29.69
N GLY A 596 28.89 -6.72 -28.41
CA GLY A 596 29.97 -5.91 -27.85
C GLY A 596 29.53 -4.54 -27.33
N GLU A 597 28.24 -4.23 -27.27
CA GLU A 597 27.71 -3.07 -26.53
C GLU A 597 27.16 -3.46 -25.15
N ALA A 598 27.11 -2.47 -24.26
CA ALA A 598 26.40 -2.53 -23.00
C ALA A 598 25.79 -1.17 -22.66
N ASP A 599 24.49 -1.17 -22.34
CA ASP A 599 23.79 -0.01 -21.85
C ASP A 599 24.04 0.16 -20.35
N VAL A 600 24.38 1.38 -19.96
CA VAL A 600 24.45 1.87 -18.59
C VAL A 600 23.30 2.85 -18.41
N ILE A 601 22.25 2.39 -17.76
CA ILE A 601 20.97 3.08 -17.63
C ILE A 601 20.95 3.74 -16.25
N VAL A 602 21.10 5.07 -16.21
CA VAL A 602 20.97 5.82 -14.95
C VAL A 602 19.48 5.98 -14.65
N ALA A 603 18.89 4.96 -14.04
CA ALA A 603 17.45 4.88 -13.77
C ALA A 603 16.99 5.78 -12.63
N LYS A 604 17.89 6.14 -11.70
CA LYS A 604 17.63 7.11 -10.63
C LYS A 604 18.86 7.97 -10.39
N HIS A 605 18.67 9.28 -10.24
CA HIS A 605 19.71 10.20 -9.80
C HIS A 605 19.11 11.32 -8.95
N ARG A 606 19.41 11.31 -7.64
CA ARG A 606 18.81 12.25 -6.67
C ARG A 606 19.27 13.71 -6.87
N ASN A 607 20.48 13.92 -7.37
CA ASN A 607 21.14 15.23 -7.49
C ASN A 607 21.51 15.62 -8.92
N GLY A 608 20.93 14.96 -9.94
CA GLY A 608 21.23 15.27 -11.34
C GLY A 608 20.34 14.52 -12.32
N PRO A 609 20.62 14.62 -13.63
CA PRO A 609 19.79 13.99 -14.65
C PRO A 609 19.98 12.47 -14.70
N THR A 610 18.94 11.78 -15.14
CA THR A 610 18.99 10.41 -15.63
C THR A 610 19.42 10.41 -17.10
N ALA A 611 20.10 9.36 -17.54
CA ALA A 611 20.59 9.21 -18.91
C ALA A 611 20.91 7.74 -19.22
N ASP A 612 20.79 7.38 -20.48
CA ASP A 612 21.24 6.09 -21.00
C ASP A 612 22.57 6.29 -21.73
N LEU A 613 23.58 5.55 -21.32
CA LEU A 613 24.93 5.61 -21.87
C LEU A 613 25.29 4.27 -22.49
N VAL A 614 25.90 4.28 -23.67
CA VAL A 614 26.38 3.05 -24.32
C VAL A 614 27.90 2.93 -24.12
N LEU A 615 28.34 1.77 -23.64
CA LEU A 615 29.74 1.41 -23.48
C LEU A 615 30.10 0.23 -24.38
N ALA A 616 31.35 0.18 -24.84
CA ALA A 616 31.90 -1.01 -25.48
C ALA A 616 32.22 -2.07 -24.42
N PHE A 617 31.65 -3.25 -24.57
CA PHE A 617 31.88 -4.42 -23.72
C PHE A 617 32.91 -5.37 -24.34
N GLN A 618 34.07 -5.46 -23.69
CA GLN A 618 35.16 -6.35 -24.08
C GLN A 618 35.21 -7.55 -23.14
N GLY A 619 34.25 -8.46 -23.29
CA GLY A 619 34.05 -9.59 -22.36
C GLY A 619 35.25 -10.52 -22.20
N HIS A 620 36.06 -10.69 -23.25
CA HIS A 620 37.29 -11.48 -23.21
C HIS A 620 38.38 -10.86 -22.30
N TYR A 621 38.28 -9.57 -22.00
CA TYR A 621 39.11 -8.85 -21.01
C TYR A 621 38.35 -8.54 -19.71
N SER A 622 37.08 -8.96 -19.55
CA SER A 622 36.21 -8.55 -18.43
C SER A 622 36.15 -7.03 -18.23
N ARG A 623 36.13 -6.25 -19.33
CA ARG A 623 36.27 -4.80 -19.30
C ARG A 623 35.15 -4.09 -20.07
N PHE A 624 34.76 -2.92 -19.58
CA PHE A 624 33.98 -1.93 -20.33
C PHE A 624 34.88 -0.76 -20.71
N SER A 625 34.68 -0.16 -21.88
CA SER A 625 35.39 1.03 -22.34
C SER A 625 34.45 2.02 -23.01
N ASN A 626 34.86 3.28 -23.13
CA ASN A 626 34.12 4.26 -23.90
C ASN A 626 33.94 3.77 -25.35
N MET A 627 32.79 4.08 -25.95
CA MET A 627 32.60 3.93 -27.39
C MET A 627 33.63 4.81 -28.12
N ALA A 628 34.07 4.37 -29.30
CA ALA A 628 34.88 5.22 -30.16
C ALA A 628 34.05 6.48 -30.47
N LYS A 629 34.63 7.67 -30.26
CA LYS A 629 34.00 8.89 -30.76
C LYS A 629 33.95 8.77 -32.28
N ASP A 630 32.76 8.87 -32.88
CA ASP A 630 32.67 9.12 -34.30
C ASP A 630 33.52 10.36 -34.61
N GLY A 631 34.49 10.20 -35.49
CA GLY A 631 35.42 11.26 -35.85
C GLY A 631 34.66 12.44 -36.44
N GLY A 632 34.39 13.44 -35.62
CA GLY A 632 33.81 14.72 -35.97
C GLY A 632 34.24 15.75 -34.93
N PHE A 633 34.97 16.75 -35.41
CA PHE A 633 35.67 17.82 -34.70
C PHE A 633 34.99 18.40 -33.45
#